data_AF-A0A7G5EIK3-F1
#
_entry.id   AF-A0A7G5EIK3-F1
#
_cell.length_a   1.000
_cell.length_b   1.000
_cell.length_c   1.000
_cell.angle_alpha   90.00
_cell.angle_beta   90.00
_cell.angle_gamma   90.00
#
_symmetry.space_group_name_H-M   'P 1'
#
loop_
_entity.id
_entity.type
_entity.pdbx_description
1 polymer ?
#
loop_
_entity_poly.entity_id
_entity_poly.type
_entity_poly.pdbx_seq_one_letter_code
_entity_poly.pdbx_strand_id
1 'polypeptide(L)'
;MEDFNIGVDWTQPVSDALPAGKNTEFDTLYAELETAAIYSPEQQYGDTVIASKEPDWPQVLALASALCAQTKDVRILLLLTRALTRMHGLPGLHYGLQSVDTVCQLFWTQLHPLLEVEGEADPHMRYSVFCDFGDTSSLVADMRQSVVLPSHIGALTVKDLERLFDSGSIEINGISVTTSQIAQILEEQQHAGAAPLQEQLAQILALVSSIQARCRAHLGSDFEPDLQALRRPLEKVSKLIQPGDTAAAQTAPLQSQEEHVGGGMVATAGDIRSRKDAIRQLELVCRYLEQHEPTNPAPLLIRRAIKVMEMRFMDIVRHMAPDGLNQAMFIADAEPSDS
;
A
#
# COMPACT_ATOMS: atom_id res chain seq x y z
N MET A 1 0.32 7.16 24.16
CA MET A 1 1.01 6.21 23.28
C MET A 1 0.98 4.89 24.02
N GLU A 2 0.38 3.86 23.43
CA GLU A 2 0.41 2.53 24.05
C GLU A 2 1.88 2.14 24.21
N ASP A 3 2.29 1.98 25.46
CA ASP A 3 3.58 1.38 25.76
C ASP A 3 3.39 -0.12 25.54
N PHE A 4 3.89 -0.63 24.42
CA PHE A 4 3.93 -2.08 24.16
C PHE A 4 4.83 -2.82 25.17
N ASN A 5 5.48 -2.09 26.09
CA ASN A 5 6.26 -2.58 27.21
C ASN A 5 7.32 -3.59 26.78
N ILE A 6 7.91 -3.34 25.61
CA ILE A 6 8.99 -4.16 25.04
C ILE A 6 10.35 -3.90 25.73
N GLY A 7 10.38 -3.00 26.71
CA GLY A 7 11.56 -2.77 27.57
C GLY A 7 12.72 -2.03 26.90
N VAL A 8 12.47 -1.34 25.78
CA VAL A 8 13.49 -0.59 25.04
C VAL A 8 13.22 0.91 25.11
N ASP A 9 14.18 1.66 25.65
CA ASP A 9 14.24 3.11 25.47
C ASP A 9 15.00 3.43 24.19
N TRP A 10 14.29 3.98 23.20
CA TRP A 10 14.85 4.32 21.89
C TRP A 10 15.71 5.58 21.91
N THR A 11 15.65 6.37 22.98
CA THR A 11 16.40 7.63 23.12
C THR A 11 17.77 7.44 23.76
N GLN A 12 17.99 6.30 24.42
CA GLN A 12 19.24 6.01 25.11
C GLN A 12 20.20 5.19 24.24
N PRO A 13 21.51 5.46 24.34
CA PRO A 13 22.51 4.58 23.76
C PRO A 13 22.45 3.20 24.42
N VAL A 14 22.85 2.15 23.69
CA VAL A 14 23.03 0.81 24.26
C VAL A 14 24.12 0.83 25.34
N SER A 15 25.20 1.57 25.10
CA SER A 15 26.28 1.84 26.05
C SER A 15 27.08 3.06 25.62
N ASP A 16 27.86 3.64 26.54
CA ASP A 16 28.75 4.77 26.24
C ASP A 16 29.80 4.43 25.16
N ALA A 17 30.32 3.20 25.18
CA ALA A 17 31.35 2.75 24.23
C ALA A 17 30.77 2.37 22.86
N LEU A 18 29.57 1.80 22.83
CA LEU A 18 28.87 1.38 21.61
C LEU A 18 27.42 1.90 21.66
N PRO A 19 27.17 3.15 21.21
CA PRO A 19 25.84 3.75 21.27
C PRO A 19 24.75 2.96 20.54
N ALA A 20 25.10 2.36 19.39
CA ALA A 20 24.20 1.48 18.63
C ALA A 20 24.39 -0.01 18.94
N GLY A 21 25.24 -0.37 19.92
CA GLY A 21 25.54 -1.77 20.22
C GLY A 21 26.36 -2.48 19.13
N LYS A 22 26.45 -3.81 19.26
CA LYS A 22 27.23 -4.67 18.34
C LYS A 22 26.45 -4.99 17.06
N ASN A 23 27.17 -5.26 15.96
CA ASN A 23 26.59 -5.86 14.77
C ASN A 23 26.10 -7.29 15.10
N THR A 24 24.92 -7.65 14.61
CA THR A 24 24.23 -8.91 14.88
C THR A 24 24.26 -9.91 13.73
N GLU A 25 24.98 -9.63 12.64
CA GLU A 25 25.04 -10.47 11.44
C GLU A 25 25.37 -11.96 11.70
N PHE A 26 26.20 -12.23 12.71
CA PHE A 26 26.56 -13.60 13.13
C PHE A 26 26.01 -13.96 14.52
N ASP A 27 25.06 -13.19 15.04
CA ASP A 27 24.43 -13.45 16.33
C ASP A 27 23.39 -14.57 16.23
N THR A 28 23.45 -15.54 17.14
CA THR A 28 22.54 -16.69 17.13
C THR A 28 21.09 -16.28 17.35
N LEU A 29 20.82 -15.28 18.19
CA LEU A 29 19.46 -14.79 18.40
C LEU A 29 18.92 -14.08 17.15
N TYR A 30 19.78 -13.43 16.38
CA TYR A 30 19.38 -12.82 15.11
C TYR A 30 19.00 -13.89 14.07
N ALA A 31 19.78 -14.97 13.95
CA ALA A 31 19.44 -16.10 13.09
C ALA A 31 18.13 -16.81 13.52
N GLU A 32 17.89 -16.92 14.83
CA GLU A 32 16.63 -17.44 15.38
C GLU A 32 15.45 -16.52 15.05
N LEU A 33 15.63 -15.19 15.16
CA LEU A 33 14.63 -14.19 14.79
C LEU A 33 14.27 -14.30 13.30
N GLU A 34 15.27 -14.37 12.42
CA GLU A 34 15.05 -14.54 10.98
C GLU A 34 14.27 -15.82 10.71
N THR A 35 14.65 -16.94 11.33
CA THR A 35 13.95 -18.22 11.19
C THR A 35 12.50 -18.17 11.67
N ALA A 36 12.23 -17.48 12.79
CA ALA A 36 10.88 -17.32 13.33
C ALA A 36 9.97 -16.47 12.41
N ALA A 37 10.56 -15.57 11.62
CA ALA A 37 9.86 -14.68 10.70
C ALA A 37 9.59 -15.29 9.31
N ILE A 38 10.11 -16.47 9.00
CA ILE A 38 9.94 -17.12 7.68
C ILE A 38 8.53 -17.72 7.56
N TYR A 39 7.79 -17.27 6.54
CA TYR A 39 6.60 -17.96 6.04
C TYR A 39 7.02 -19.11 5.13
N SER A 40 6.46 -20.30 5.35
CA SER A 40 6.61 -21.44 4.45
C SER A 40 5.26 -21.79 3.83
N PRO A 41 5.07 -21.67 2.50
CA PRO A 41 3.86 -22.15 1.86
C PRO A 41 3.78 -23.68 1.91
N GLU A 42 2.58 -24.22 1.68
CA GLU A 42 2.42 -25.67 1.52
C GLU A 42 3.24 -26.16 0.31
N GLN A 43 3.95 -27.28 0.47
CA GLN A 43 4.76 -27.90 -0.58
C GLN A 43 4.43 -29.37 -0.70
N GLN A 44 4.23 -29.86 -1.93
CA GLN A 44 4.03 -31.28 -2.19
C GLN A 44 5.23 -31.87 -2.94
N TYR A 45 5.92 -32.83 -2.31
CA TYR A 45 6.99 -33.61 -2.91
C TYR A 45 6.55 -35.07 -3.05
N GLY A 46 6.13 -35.45 -4.26
CA GLY A 46 5.52 -36.76 -4.51
C GLY A 46 4.28 -36.95 -3.65
N ASP A 47 4.33 -37.91 -2.73
CA ASP A 47 3.23 -38.22 -1.80
C ASP A 47 3.34 -37.46 -0.46
N THR A 48 4.42 -36.70 -0.23
CA THR A 48 4.62 -35.95 1.02
C THR A 48 4.11 -34.52 0.88
N VAL A 49 3.15 -34.14 1.71
CA VAL A 49 2.65 -32.77 1.84
C VAL A 49 3.28 -32.12 3.08
N ILE A 50 4.06 -31.07 2.87
CA ILE A 50 4.62 -30.20 3.91
C ILE A 50 3.61 -29.06 4.09
N ALA A 51 2.94 -29.02 5.24
CA ALA A 51 1.94 -28.00 5.54
C ALA A 51 2.55 -26.60 5.57
N SER A 52 1.73 -25.58 5.27
CA SER A 52 2.15 -24.20 5.44
C SER A 52 2.47 -23.89 6.91
N LYS A 53 3.49 -23.07 7.13
CA LYS A 53 3.88 -22.56 8.43
C LYS A 53 3.85 -21.04 8.40
N GLU A 54 2.92 -20.47 9.15
CA GLU A 54 2.89 -19.03 9.42
C GLU A 54 4.00 -18.65 10.40
N PRO A 55 4.56 -17.42 10.30
CA PRO A 55 5.48 -16.90 11.30
C PRO A 55 4.85 -16.86 12.70
N ASP A 56 5.66 -17.18 13.72
CA ASP A 56 5.26 -17.05 15.12
C ASP A 56 5.48 -15.60 15.56
N TRP A 57 4.50 -14.73 15.30
CA TRP A 57 4.60 -13.30 15.59
C TRP A 57 4.90 -12.96 17.06
N PRO A 58 4.30 -13.63 18.06
CA PRO A 58 4.72 -13.48 19.46
C PRO A 58 6.20 -13.82 19.69
N GLN A 59 6.72 -14.89 19.09
CA GLN A 59 8.13 -15.23 19.18
C GLN A 59 9.02 -14.19 18.48
N VAL A 60 8.62 -13.73 17.29
CA VAL A 60 9.33 -12.66 16.55
C VAL A 60 9.39 -11.38 17.40
N LEU A 61 8.28 -10.98 18.02
CA LEU A 61 8.23 -9.80 18.90
C LEU A 61 9.16 -9.95 20.10
N ALA A 62 9.15 -11.10 20.76
CA ALA A 62 10.01 -11.37 21.91
C ALA A 62 11.51 -11.33 21.55
N LEU A 63 11.90 -12.03 20.47
CA LEU A 63 13.28 -12.07 20.00
C LEU A 63 13.76 -10.68 19.53
N ALA A 64 12.94 -9.97 18.74
CA ALA A 64 13.29 -8.65 18.24
C ALA A 64 13.43 -7.63 19.36
N SER A 65 12.56 -7.68 20.38
CA SER A 65 12.65 -6.81 21.57
C SER A 65 13.94 -7.05 22.35
N ALA A 66 14.29 -8.32 22.59
CA ALA A 66 15.52 -8.70 23.29
C ALA A 66 16.80 -8.28 22.54
N LEU A 67 16.77 -8.33 21.21
CA LEU A 67 17.86 -7.85 20.36
C LEU A 67 17.94 -6.31 20.35
N CYS A 68 16.80 -5.61 20.26
CA CYS A 68 16.76 -4.14 20.27
C CYS A 68 17.23 -3.49 21.59
N ALA A 69 17.26 -4.26 22.68
CA ALA A 69 17.91 -3.87 23.94
C ALA A 69 19.45 -3.87 23.85
N GLN A 70 20.02 -4.62 22.90
CA GLN A 70 21.47 -4.85 22.77
C GLN A 70 22.07 -4.23 21.50
N THR A 71 21.24 -3.90 20.50
CA THR A 71 21.68 -3.30 19.25
C THR A 71 20.62 -2.38 18.66
N LYS A 72 21.06 -1.38 17.90
CA LYS A 72 20.23 -0.56 17.04
C LYS A 72 20.52 -0.99 15.60
N ASP A 73 19.66 -1.86 15.09
CA ASP A 73 19.79 -2.47 13.76
C ASP A 73 18.47 -2.37 13.00
N VAL A 74 18.48 -1.76 11.82
CA VAL A 74 17.27 -1.53 11.01
C VAL A 74 16.64 -2.84 10.55
N ARG A 75 17.43 -3.91 10.37
CA ARG A 75 16.91 -5.24 10.00
C ARG A 75 16.00 -5.79 11.09
N ILE A 76 16.42 -5.64 12.34
CA ILE A 76 15.67 -6.07 13.53
C ILE A 76 14.46 -5.16 13.73
N LEU A 77 14.63 -3.85 13.56
CA LEU A 77 13.54 -2.88 13.66
C LEU A 77 12.43 -3.14 12.64
N LEU A 78 12.75 -3.60 11.43
CA LEU A 78 11.76 -4.01 10.43
C LEU A 78 10.94 -5.20 10.94
N LEU A 79 11.59 -6.27 11.42
CA LEU A 79 10.90 -7.44 11.96
C LEU A 79 10.07 -7.12 13.22
N LEU A 80 10.58 -6.25 14.09
CA LEU A 80 9.84 -5.72 15.24
C LEU A 80 8.58 -4.97 14.77
N THR A 81 8.71 -4.08 13.78
CA THR A 81 7.60 -3.30 13.22
C THR A 81 6.55 -4.21 12.61
N ARG A 82 6.96 -5.26 11.90
CA ARG A 82 6.05 -6.27 11.35
C ARG A 82 5.30 -7.03 12.45
N ALA A 83 6.02 -7.53 13.46
CA ALA A 83 5.40 -8.26 14.56
C ALA A 83 4.38 -7.39 15.33
N LEU A 84 4.74 -6.15 15.64
CA LEU A 84 3.85 -5.19 16.26
C LEU A 84 2.62 -4.91 15.38
N THR A 85 2.81 -4.70 14.07
CA THR A 85 1.71 -4.47 13.13
C THR A 85 0.76 -5.67 13.06
N ARG A 86 1.31 -6.89 13.04
CA ARG A 86 0.50 -8.12 12.99
C ARG A 86 -0.27 -8.39 14.28
N MET A 87 0.30 -8.05 15.42
CA MET A 87 -0.32 -8.29 16.72
C MET A 87 -1.25 -7.16 17.17
N HIS A 88 -0.95 -5.92 16.75
CA HIS A 88 -1.60 -4.72 17.29
C HIS A 88 -2.11 -3.76 16.21
N GLY A 89 -2.04 -4.11 14.93
CA GLY A 89 -2.57 -3.30 13.83
C GLY A 89 -1.83 -1.97 13.66
N LEU A 90 -2.59 -0.92 13.33
CA LEU A 90 -2.05 0.43 13.12
C LEU A 90 -1.33 1.01 14.36
N PRO A 91 -1.77 0.77 15.61
CA PRO A 91 -0.99 1.15 16.79
C PRO A 91 0.42 0.56 16.80
N GLY A 92 0.54 -0.73 16.45
CA GLY A 92 1.84 -1.41 16.35
C GLY A 92 2.70 -0.87 15.22
N LEU A 93 2.10 -0.61 14.04
CA LEU A 93 2.79 0.03 12.91
C LEU A 93 3.34 1.41 13.30
N HIS A 94 2.52 2.22 13.96
CA HIS A 94 2.90 3.55 14.41
C HIS A 94 4.12 3.50 15.33
N TYR A 95 4.08 2.67 16.36
CA TYR A 95 5.19 2.54 17.31
C TYR A 95 6.46 2.01 16.64
N GLY A 96 6.36 1.01 15.77
CA GLY A 96 7.51 0.46 15.05
C GLY A 96 8.19 1.52 14.17
N LEU A 97 7.42 2.24 13.35
CA LEU A 97 7.94 3.33 12.51
C LEU A 97 8.51 4.49 13.34
N GLN A 98 7.89 4.82 14.46
CA GLN A 98 8.41 5.84 15.37
C GLN A 98 9.76 5.42 15.98
N SER A 99 9.89 4.15 16.33
CA SER A 99 11.15 3.58 16.85
C SER A 99 12.24 3.68 15.77
N VAL A 100 11.91 3.35 14.52
CA VAL A 100 12.82 3.51 13.37
C VAL A 100 13.23 4.98 13.19
N ASP A 101 12.29 5.92 13.14
CA ASP A 101 12.61 7.34 12.95
C ASP A 101 13.47 7.89 14.11
N THR A 102 13.16 7.51 15.35
CA THR A 102 13.92 7.90 16.55
C THR A 102 15.35 7.41 16.49
N VAL A 103 15.54 6.11 16.20
CA VAL A 103 16.89 5.52 16.10
C VAL A 103 17.68 6.14 14.96
N CYS A 104 17.04 6.35 13.80
CA CYS A 104 17.67 7.02 12.67
C CYS A 104 18.01 8.49 12.99
N GLN A 105 17.23 9.18 13.82
CA GLN A 105 17.51 10.55 14.22
C GLN A 105 18.73 10.63 15.15
N LEU A 106 18.85 9.71 16.11
CA LEU A 106 19.82 9.81 17.20
C LEU A 106 21.14 9.05 16.92
N PHE A 107 21.08 7.96 16.17
CA PHE A 107 22.20 7.02 16.03
C PHE A 107 22.60 6.76 14.58
N TRP A 108 22.21 7.63 13.64
CA TRP A 108 22.40 7.41 12.19
C TRP A 108 23.78 6.87 11.81
N THR A 109 24.85 7.46 12.32
CA THR A 109 26.22 7.09 11.97
C THR A 109 26.56 5.67 12.43
N GLN A 110 26.13 5.28 13.63
CA GLN A 110 26.47 3.99 14.25
C GLN A 110 25.43 2.87 14.00
N LEU A 111 24.26 3.22 13.46
CA LEU A 111 23.15 2.32 13.17
C LEU A 111 23.58 1.12 12.31
N HIS A 112 23.12 -0.09 12.62
CA HIS A 112 23.40 -1.26 11.78
C HIS A 112 22.32 -1.46 10.70
N PRO A 113 22.66 -2.00 9.51
CA PRO A 113 24.01 -2.24 9.00
C PRO A 113 24.82 -0.94 8.85
N LEU A 114 26.13 -0.98 9.06
CA LEU A 114 26.99 0.20 8.91
C LEU A 114 27.05 0.66 7.44
N LEU A 115 27.33 1.96 7.22
CA LEU A 115 27.55 2.54 5.88
C LEU A 115 29.00 2.40 5.39
N GLU A 116 29.86 1.82 6.20
CA GLU A 116 31.27 1.60 5.87
C GLU A 116 31.60 0.12 6.07
N VAL A 117 32.17 -0.50 5.05
CA VAL A 117 32.61 -1.90 5.04
C VAL A 117 34.06 -1.92 4.59
N GLU A 118 34.95 -2.46 5.43
CA GLU A 118 36.40 -2.52 5.17
C GLU A 118 37.05 -1.15 4.83
N GLY A 119 36.50 -0.06 5.36
CA GLY A 119 37.00 1.31 5.13
C GLY A 119 36.43 2.00 3.88
N GLU A 120 35.55 1.34 3.15
CA GLU A 120 34.88 1.88 1.96
C GLU A 120 33.41 2.18 2.26
N ALA A 121 32.91 3.28 1.71
CA ALA A 121 31.51 3.66 1.86
C ALA A 121 30.62 2.72 1.03
N ASP A 122 29.74 1.96 1.70
CA ASP A 122 28.77 1.05 1.10
C ASP A 122 27.39 1.26 1.75
N PRO A 123 26.53 2.11 1.17
CA PRO A 123 25.18 2.32 1.67
C PRO A 123 24.19 1.22 1.25
N HIS A 124 24.56 0.29 0.36
CA HIS A 124 23.60 -0.60 -0.31
C HIS A 124 22.86 -1.51 0.67
N MET A 125 23.57 -2.10 1.61
CA MET A 125 22.97 -2.98 2.63
C MET A 125 21.92 -2.23 3.44
N ARG A 126 22.27 -1.07 4.01
CA ARG A 126 21.32 -0.28 4.81
C ARG A 126 20.16 0.23 3.96
N TYR A 127 20.45 0.72 2.75
CA TYR A 127 19.45 1.17 1.80
C TYR A 127 18.44 0.08 1.46
N SER A 128 18.91 -1.14 1.18
CA SER A 128 18.04 -2.28 0.87
C SER A 128 17.04 -2.55 1.99
N VAL A 129 17.49 -2.52 3.24
CA VAL A 129 16.60 -2.73 4.40
C VAL A 129 15.52 -1.64 4.47
N PHE A 130 15.84 -0.39 4.16
CA PHE A 130 14.82 0.66 4.09
C PHE A 130 13.85 0.46 2.93
N CYS A 131 14.29 -0.07 1.78
CA CYS A 131 13.39 -0.47 0.69
C CYS A 131 12.43 -1.58 1.12
N ASP A 132 12.87 -2.51 1.96
CA ASP A 132 12.04 -3.63 2.43
C ASP A 132 10.85 -3.18 3.29
N PHE A 133 10.85 -1.98 3.87
CA PHE A 133 9.65 -1.38 4.50
C PHE A 133 8.53 -1.11 3.48
N GLY A 134 8.89 -0.93 2.20
CA GLY A 134 7.98 -0.74 1.08
C GLY A 134 7.55 -2.04 0.37
N ASP A 135 8.07 -3.20 0.78
CA ASP A 135 7.76 -4.48 0.13
C ASP A 135 6.29 -4.86 0.34
N THR A 136 5.58 -4.97 -0.78
CA THR A 136 4.17 -5.35 -0.89
C THR A 136 3.82 -6.72 -0.31
N SER A 137 4.81 -7.61 -0.17
CA SER A 137 4.66 -8.97 0.36
C SER A 137 5.03 -9.08 1.85
N SER A 138 5.55 -8.00 2.44
CA SER A 138 6.06 -7.95 3.80
C SER A 138 5.26 -6.94 4.64
N LEU A 139 5.89 -5.90 5.21
CA LEU A 139 5.23 -4.93 6.08
C LEU A 139 3.99 -4.27 5.46
N VAL A 140 3.98 -4.02 4.14
CA VAL A 140 2.82 -3.45 3.46
C VAL A 140 1.62 -4.41 3.47
N ALA A 141 1.85 -5.72 3.33
CA ALA A 141 0.80 -6.73 3.45
C ALA A 141 0.26 -6.75 4.89
N ASP A 142 1.15 -6.73 5.88
CA ASP A 142 0.80 -6.71 7.31
C ASP A 142 -0.06 -5.46 7.66
N MET A 143 0.34 -4.29 7.17
CA MET A 143 -0.40 -3.03 7.30
C MET A 143 -1.78 -3.10 6.62
N ARG A 144 -1.85 -3.64 5.39
CA ARG A 144 -3.12 -3.76 4.65
C ARG A 144 -4.14 -4.63 5.36
N GLN A 145 -3.70 -5.62 6.14
CA GLN A 145 -4.56 -6.49 6.94
C GLN A 145 -4.92 -5.91 8.31
N SER A 146 -4.36 -4.77 8.70
CA SER A 146 -4.67 -4.12 9.97
C SER A 146 -6.14 -3.68 10.00
N VAL A 147 -6.85 -4.07 11.06
CA VAL A 147 -8.23 -3.62 11.31
C VAL A 147 -8.21 -2.14 11.68
N VAL A 148 -9.04 -1.36 11.00
CA VAL A 148 -9.18 0.09 11.18
C VAL A 148 -10.47 0.40 11.92
N LEU A 149 -11.58 -0.21 11.49
CA LEU A 149 -12.89 0.02 12.08
C LEU A 149 -13.53 -1.32 12.46
N PRO A 150 -13.55 -1.67 13.75
CA PRO A 150 -14.42 -2.74 14.22
C PRO A 150 -15.87 -2.25 14.17
N SER A 151 -16.75 -3.03 13.57
CA SER A 151 -18.16 -2.67 13.42
C SER A 151 -19.07 -3.90 13.50
N HIS A 152 -20.38 -3.67 13.59
CA HIS A 152 -21.38 -4.74 13.62
C HIS A 152 -21.48 -5.52 12.30
N ILE A 153 -21.06 -4.93 11.17
CA ILE A 153 -20.99 -5.58 9.85
C ILE A 153 -19.70 -6.37 9.62
N GLY A 154 -18.71 -6.22 10.51
CA GLY A 154 -17.41 -6.87 10.43
C GLY A 154 -16.25 -5.93 10.76
N ALA A 155 -15.05 -6.50 10.85
CA ALA A 155 -13.82 -5.76 11.01
C ALA A 155 -13.33 -5.26 9.64
N LEU A 156 -13.33 -3.94 9.44
CA LEU A 156 -12.87 -3.31 8.22
C LEU A 156 -11.36 -3.12 8.26
N THR A 157 -10.65 -3.72 7.31
CA THR A 157 -9.18 -3.57 7.21
C THR A 157 -8.78 -2.35 6.38
N VAL A 158 -7.50 -1.97 6.42
CA VAL A 158 -6.96 -0.93 5.51
C VAL A 158 -7.22 -1.30 4.05
N LYS A 159 -7.05 -2.58 3.68
CA LYS A 159 -7.33 -3.08 2.33
C LYS A 159 -8.79 -2.89 1.93
N ASP A 160 -9.72 -3.14 2.83
CA ASP A 160 -11.15 -2.97 2.54
C ASP A 160 -11.49 -1.49 2.34
N LEU A 161 -11.00 -0.62 3.22
CA LEU A 161 -11.22 0.82 3.12
C LEU A 161 -10.54 1.43 1.89
N GLU A 162 -9.37 0.93 1.48
CA GLU A 162 -8.71 1.30 0.23
C GLU A 162 -9.57 0.91 -0.98
N ARG A 163 -10.10 -0.31 -1.02
CA ARG A 163 -11.01 -0.75 -2.09
C ARG A 163 -12.28 0.08 -2.10
N LEU A 164 -12.87 0.35 -0.95
CA LEU A 164 -14.06 1.17 -0.82
C LEU A 164 -13.85 2.59 -1.31
N PHE A 165 -12.66 3.18 -1.06
CA PHE A 165 -12.29 4.47 -1.62
C PHE A 165 -12.26 4.44 -3.16
N ASP A 166 -11.75 3.36 -3.76
CA ASP A 166 -11.62 3.23 -5.22
C ASP A 166 -12.95 2.90 -5.92
N SER A 167 -13.82 2.08 -5.32
CA SER A 167 -15.05 1.59 -5.95
C SER A 167 -16.34 2.25 -5.45
N GLY A 168 -16.29 3.01 -4.35
CA GLY A 168 -17.45 3.65 -3.70
C GLY A 168 -18.35 2.69 -2.90
N SER A 169 -18.30 1.38 -3.19
CA SER A 169 -18.94 0.32 -2.42
C SER A 169 -18.16 -0.99 -2.51
N ILE A 170 -18.23 -1.81 -1.47
CA ILE A 170 -17.63 -3.15 -1.41
C ILE A 170 -18.56 -4.14 -0.73
N GLU A 171 -18.38 -5.43 -0.95
CA GLU A 171 -19.08 -6.48 -0.21
C GLU A 171 -18.18 -7.03 0.91
N ILE A 172 -18.73 -7.11 2.11
CA ILE A 172 -18.08 -7.71 3.28
C ILE A 172 -19.08 -8.68 3.92
N ASN A 173 -18.70 -9.95 4.02
CA ASN A 173 -19.57 -11.01 4.56
C ASN A 173 -20.97 -11.06 3.90
N GLY A 174 -21.05 -10.73 2.60
CA GLY A 174 -22.31 -10.65 1.84
C GLY A 174 -23.14 -9.38 2.07
N ILE A 175 -22.63 -8.41 2.82
CA ILE A 175 -23.26 -7.11 3.08
C ILE A 175 -22.56 -6.05 2.22
N SER A 176 -23.34 -5.29 1.45
CA SER A 176 -22.83 -4.13 0.72
C SER A 176 -22.53 -2.99 1.70
N VAL A 177 -21.28 -2.55 1.71
CA VAL A 177 -20.74 -1.46 2.53
C VAL A 177 -20.46 -0.26 1.65
N THR A 178 -20.99 0.91 1.99
CA THR A 178 -20.81 2.18 1.28
C THR A 178 -20.01 3.19 2.09
N THR A 179 -19.51 4.23 1.42
CA THR A 179 -18.82 5.35 2.09
C THR A 179 -19.72 6.07 3.12
N SER A 180 -21.03 6.17 2.86
CA SER A 180 -21.98 6.75 3.81
C SER A 180 -22.14 5.93 5.09
N GLN A 181 -22.11 4.59 5.01
CA GLN A 181 -22.14 3.73 6.19
C GLN A 181 -20.85 3.84 7.01
N ILE A 182 -19.69 4.03 6.36
CA ILE A 182 -18.43 4.30 7.07
C ILE A 182 -18.50 5.62 7.84
N ALA A 183 -19.04 6.67 7.24
CA ALA A 183 -19.22 7.95 7.92
C ALA A 183 -20.11 7.81 9.17
N GLN A 184 -21.20 7.04 9.08
CA GLN A 184 -22.05 6.74 10.24
C GLN A 184 -21.31 5.98 11.35
N ILE A 185 -20.55 4.94 11.00
CA ILE A 185 -19.75 4.16 11.97
C ILE A 185 -18.72 5.06 12.66
N LEU A 186 -18.07 5.96 11.92
CA LEU A 186 -17.09 6.91 12.46
C LEU A 186 -17.74 7.92 13.42
N GLU A 187 -18.91 8.46 13.06
CA GLU A 187 -19.68 9.34 13.92
C GLU A 187 -20.04 8.64 15.24
N GLU A 188 -20.54 7.40 15.18
CA GLU A 188 -20.85 6.59 16.38
C GLU A 188 -19.62 6.39 17.28
N GLN A 189 -18.47 6.03 16.70
CA GLN A 189 -17.21 5.83 17.44
C GLN A 189 -16.69 7.14 18.07
N GLN A 190 -16.84 8.27 17.36
CA GLN A 190 -16.46 9.58 17.88
C GLN A 190 -17.33 9.98 19.08
N HIS A 191 -18.64 9.73 19.02
CA HIS A 191 -19.55 9.96 20.16
C HIS A 191 -19.25 9.03 21.34
N ALA A 192 -18.74 7.83 21.09
CA ALA A 192 -18.29 6.89 22.11
C ALA A 192 -16.93 7.26 22.75
N GLY A 193 -16.28 8.34 22.29
CA GLY A 193 -15.00 8.81 22.85
C GLY A 193 -13.78 8.00 22.40
N ALA A 194 -13.86 7.31 21.26
CA ALA A 194 -12.72 6.61 20.68
C ALA A 194 -11.56 7.59 20.37
N ALA A 195 -10.33 7.11 20.49
CA ALA A 195 -9.14 7.90 20.12
C ALA A 195 -9.20 8.32 18.64
N PRO A 196 -8.70 9.51 18.27
CA PRO A 196 -8.84 10.04 16.92
C PRO A 196 -7.98 9.24 15.93
N LEU A 197 -8.59 8.27 15.25
CA LEU A 197 -7.99 7.48 14.17
C LEU A 197 -7.30 8.37 13.10
N GLN A 198 -7.88 9.52 12.82
CA GLN A 198 -7.32 10.51 11.89
C GLN A 198 -5.94 11.02 12.33
N GLU A 199 -5.77 11.32 13.62
CA GLU A 199 -4.49 11.78 14.16
C GLU A 199 -3.44 10.67 14.05
N GLN A 200 -3.82 9.42 14.37
CA GLN A 200 -2.95 8.28 14.27
C GLN A 200 -2.46 8.03 12.83
N LEU A 201 -3.38 8.07 11.83
CA LEU A 201 -2.99 7.94 10.43
C LEU A 201 -2.08 9.08 9.97
N ALA A 202 -2.35 10.31 10.41
CA ALA A 202 -1.50 11.46 10.10
C ALA A 202 -0.08 11.30 10.68
N GLN A 203 0.04 10.80 11.91
CA GLN A 203 1.32 10.51 12.56
C GLN A 203 2.10 9.42 11.80
N ILE A 204 1.45 8.32 11.42
CA ILE A 204 2.08 7.26 10.61
C ILE A 204 2.59 7.81 9.27
N LEU A 205 1.77 8.60 8.55
CA LEU A 205 2.15 9.20 7.27
C LEU A 205 3.33 10.18 7.42
N ALA A 206 3.37 10.94 8.51
CA ALA A 206 4.48 11.84 8.82
C ALA A 206 5.78 11.07 9.09
N LEU A 207 5.72 9.95 9.82
CA LEU A 207 6.88 9.09 10.07
C LEU A 207 7.44 8.47 8.79
N VAL A 208 6.58 7.92 7.92
CA VAL A 208 7.01 7.38 6.61
C VAL A 208 7.75 8.47 5.82
N SER A 209 7.20 9.69 5.79
CA SER A 209 7.81 10.81 5.08
C SER A 209 9.14 11.27 5.71
N SER A 210 9.23 11.27 7.05
CA SER A 210 10.45 11.59 7.81
C SER A 210 11.57 10.59 7.50
N ILE A 211 11.26 9.30 7.52
CA ILE A 211 12.22 8.22 7.24
C ILE A 211 12.77 8.36 5.80
N GLN A 212 11.91 8.57 4.80
CA GLN A 212 12.34 8.80 3.41
C GLN A 212 13.23 10.04 3.29
N ALA A 213 12.81 11.16 3.88
CA ALA A 213 13.56 12.41 3.84
C ALA A 213 14.95 12.27 4.50
N ARG A 214 15.05 11.49 5.58
CA ARG A 214 16.29 11.21 6.28
C ARG A 214 17.23 10.32 5.46
N CYS A 215 16.70 9.28 4.83
CA CYS A 215 17.47 8.46 3.89
C CYS A 215 18.03 9.32 2.75
N ARG A 216 17.18 10.15 2.11
CA ARG A 216 17.62 11.10 1.07
C ARG A 216 18.71 12.06 1.57
N ALA A 217 18.54 12.62 2.77
CA ALA A 217 19.47 13.59 3.34
C ALA A 217 20.86 13.01 3.65
N HIS A 218 20.92 11.75 4.09
CA HIS A 218 22.17 11.12 4.52
C HIS A 218 22.82 10.20 3.48
N LEU A 219 22.03 9.56 2.60
CA LEU A 219 22.52 8.63 1.58
C LEU A 219 22.57 9.27 0.19
N GLY A 220 21.90 10.41 -0.01
CA GLY A 220 21.76 11.07 -1.31
C GLY A 220 20.48 10.67 -2.05
N SER A 221 20.20 11.36 -3.16
CA SER A 221 18.98 11.15 -3.96
C SER A 221 18.89 9.78 -4.62
N ASP A 222 20.03 9.15 -4.88
CA ASP A 222 20.11 7.86 -5.57
C ASP A 222 19.74 6.69 -4.65
N PHE A 223 19.70 6.93 -3.34
CA PHE A 223 19.43 5.95 -2.28
C PHE A 223 18.20 6.33 -1.44
N GLU A 224 17.18 6.86 -2.10
CA GLU A 224 15.88 7.13 -1.48
C GLU A 224 14.93 5.92 -1.63
N PRO A 225 14.45 5.32 -0.53
CA PRO A 225 13.55 4.18 -0.60
C PRO A 225 12.16 4.59 -1.10
N ASP A 226 11.58 3.80 -2.01
CA ASP A 226 10.19 3.98 -2.43
C ASP A 226 9.22 3.34 -1.43
N LEU A 227 8.59 4.17 -0.59
CA LEU A 227 7.60 3.74 0.40
C LEU A 227 6.15 4.06 -0.04
N GLN A 228 5.90 4.31 -1.33
CA GLN A 228 4.55 4.64 -1.84
C GLN A 228 3.54 3.52 -1.59
N ALA A 229 3.97 2.27 -1.63
CA ALA A 229 3.12 1.11 -1.36
C ALA A 229 2.58 1.08 0.07
N LEU A 230 3.36 1.61 1.04
CA LEU A 230 2.94 1.80 2.43
C LEU A 230 2.10 3.08 2.58
N ARG A 231 2.49 4.17 1.90
CA ARG A 231 1.88 5.50 2.05
C ARG A 231 0.48 5.61 1.44
N ARG A 232 0.31 5.20 0.18
CA ARG A 232 -0.94 5.43 -0.60
C ARG A 232 -2.19 4.81 0.02
N PRO A 233 -2.17 3.56 0.54
CA PRO A 233 -3.35 2.98 1.18
C PRO A 233 -3.78 3.80 2.40
N LEU A 234 -2.82 4.21 3.24
CA LEU A 234 -3.08 5.02 4.43
C LEU A 234 -3.59 6.42 4.08
N GLU A 235 -3.11 7.04 3.00
CA GLU A 235 -3.65 8.32 2.49
C GLU A 235 -5.10 8.19 2.03
N LYS A 236 -5.44 7.11 1.30
CA LYS A 236 -6.81 6.84 0.88
C LYS A 236 -7.74 6.63 2.07
N VAL A 237 -7.31 5.83 3.04
CA VAL A 237 -8.08 5.64 4.29
C VAL A 237 -8.23 6.95 5.05
N SER A 238 -7.15 7.74 5.20
CA SER A 238 -7.19 9.06 5.85
C SER A 238 -8.18 10.01 5.18
N LYS A 239 -8.26 10.02 3.84
CA LYS A 239 -9.27 10.80 3.10
C LYS A 239 -10.68 10.28 3.27
N LEU A 240 -10.86 8.96 3.28
CA LEU A 240 -12.17 8.33 3.45
C LEU A 240 -12.80 8.66 4.81
N ILE A 241 -11.97 8.74 5.86
CA ILE A 241 -12.44 8.98 7.23
C ILE A 241 -12.49 10.46 7.62
N GLN A 242 -12.12 11.39 6.72
CA GLN A 242 -12.18 12.82 7.04
C GLN A 242 -13.63 13.25 7.22
N PRO A 243 -13.95 13.93 8.34
CA PRO A 243 -15.29 14.45 8.57
C PRO A 243 -15.57 15.59 7.57
N GLY A 244 -16.49 15.35 6.64
CA GLY A 244 -17.08 16.40 5.81
C GLY A 244 -16.46 16.60 4.43
N ASP A 245 -16.90 15.76 3.48
CA ASP A 245 -17.12 16.18 2.07
C ASP A 245 -18.29 15.40 1.42
N THR A 246 -18.79 14.34 2.05
CA THR A 246 -19.95 13.58 1.58
C THR A 246 -21.31 14.27 1.83
N ALA A 247 -21.34 15.42 2.52
CA ALA A 247 -22.56 16.20 2.77
C ALA A 247 -22.82 17.32 1.75
N ALA A 248 -21.94 17.57 0.78
CA ALA A 248 -22.15 18.61 -0.23
C ALA A 248 -22.87 18.14 -1.52
N ALA A 249 -23.17 16.84 -1.64
CA ALA A 249 -23.81 16.29 -2.85
C ALA A 249 -25.34 16.08 -2.74
N GLN A 250 -25.96 16.18 -1.55
CA GLN A 250 -27.39 15.89 -1.39
C GLN A 250 -28.05 16.70 -0.28
N THR A 251 -28.15 18.03 -0.45
CA THR A 251 -29.28 18.83 0.10
C THR A 251 -29.16 20.27 -0.40
N ALA A 252 -29.83 20.57 -1.52
CA ALA A 252 -30.30 21.92 -1.80
C ALA A 252 -31.84 21.89 -1.78
N PRO A 253 -32.52 22.83 -1.08
CA PRO A 253 -33.97 22.79 -0.94
C PRO A 253 -34.67 23.01 -2.27
N LEU A 254 -35.75 22.26 -2.52
CA LEU A 254 -36.70 22.58 -3.59
C LEU A 254 -37.34 23.95 -3.29
N GLN A 255 -36.83 24.99 -3.95
CA GLN A 255 -37.60 26.19 -4.23
C GLN A 255 -37.89 26.23 -5.73
N SER A 256 -39.15 25.93 -6.02
CA SER A 256 -39.79 26.18 -7.30
C SER A 256 -39.74 27.66 -7.65
N GLN A 257 -39.07 28.00 -8.76
CA GLN A 257 -39.57 29.03 -9.67
C GLN A 257 -38.97 28.88 -11.08
N GLU A 258 -39.91 29.01 -12.01
CA GLU A 258 -39.92 28.91 -13.47
C GLU A 258 -38.70 29.42 -14.27
N GLU A 259 -38.36 28.62 -15.28
CA GLU A 259 -37.83 28.93 -16.62
C GLU A 259 -37.14 30.28 -16.88
N HIS A 260 -35.84 30.22 -17.21
CA HIS A 260 -35.40 30.74 -18.50
C HIS A 260 -34.15 30.01 -19.04
N VAL A 261 -34.23 29.73 -20.34
CA VAL A 261 -33.35 28.92 -21.18
C VAL A 261 -32.00 29.59 -21.43
N GLY A 262 -30.91 28.81 -21.35
CA GLY A 262 -29.65 29.09 -22.04
C GLY A 262 -28.43 29.27 -21.12
N GLY A 263 -27.69 28.18 -20.86
CA GLY A 263 -26.41 28.24 -20.16
C GLY A 263 -25.55 27.01 -20.47
N GLY A 264 -24.53 27.21 -21.30
CA GLY A 264 -23.60 26.17 -21.73
C GLY A 264 -22.88 25.52 -20.55
N MET A 265 -22.90 24.19 -20.55
CA MET A 265 -22.15 23.37 -19.61
C MET A 265 -20.66 23.56 -19.88
N VAL A 266 -19.96 24.19 -18.93
CA VAL A 266 -18.49 24.29 -18.94
C VAL A 266 -17.96 22.87 -18.74
N ALA A 267 -17.51 22.25 -19.81
CA ALA A 267 -16.81 20.97 -19.77
C ALA A 267 -15.44 21.16 -19.11
N THR A 268 -15.20 20.48 -17.99
CA THR A 268 -13.86 20.32 -17.44
C THR A 268 -13.02 19.54 -18.44
N ALA A 269 -11.92 20.13 -18.91
CA ALA A 269 -11.04 19.54 -19.90
C ALA A 269 -10.29 18.34 -19.29
N GLY A 270 -10.88 17.15 -19.40
CA GLY A 270 -10.30 15.90 -18.86
C GLY A 270 -11.32 14.79 -18.64
N ASP A 271 -12.61 15.14 -18.53
CA ASP A 271 -13.67 14.16 -18.33
C ASP A 271 -13.92 13.31 -19.59
N ILE A 272 -13.78 11.99 -19.47
CA ILE A 272 -14.12 11.03 -20.53
C ILE A 272 -15.60 10.68 -20.37
N ARG A 273 -16.47 11.29 -21.18
CA ARG A 273 -17.93 11.06 -21.11
C ARG A 273 -18.46 10.26 -22.29
N SER A 274 -17.60 9.94 -23.26
CA SER A 274 -17.95 9.15 -24.43
C SER A 274 -16.75 8.37 -24.97
N ARG A 275 -17.04 7.33 -25.77
CA ARG A 275 -16.01 6.57 -26.51
C ARG A 275 -15.14 7.48 -27.39
N LYS A 276 -15.74 8.54 -27.96
CA LYS A 276 -15.02 9.54 -28.76
C LYS A 276 -14.05 10.36 -27.91
N ASP A 277 -14.42 10.69 -26.68
CA ASP A 277 -13.52 11.40 -25.74
C ASP A 277 -12.34 10.50 -25.34
N ALA A 278 -12.58 9.21 -25.11
CA ALA A 278 -11.54 8.24 -24.79
C ALA A 278 -10.51 8.10 -25.95
N ILE A 279 -11.01 7.98 -27.19
CA ILE A 279 -10.15 7.92 -28.39
C ILE A 279 -9.32 9.21 -28.49
N ARG A 280 -9.95 10.38 -28.35
CA ARG A 280 -9.27 11.68 -28.41
C ARG A 280 -8.16 11.82 -27.35
N GLN A 281 -8.41 11.36 -26.13
CA GLN A 281 -7.39 11.41 -25.06
C GLN A 281 -6.22 10.46 -25.35
N LEU A 282 -6.49 9.25 -25.86
CA LEU A 282 -5.44 8.31 -26.23
C LEU A 282 -4.60 8.83 -27.42
N GLU A 283 -5.21 9.53 -28.37
CA GLU A 283 -4.48 10.22 -29.44
C GLU A 283 -3.57 11.34 -28.91
N LEU A 284 -4.00 12.08 -27.89
CA LEU A 284 -3.16 13.08 -27.23
C LEU A 284 -1.96 12.45 -26.52
N VAL A 285 -2.18 11.33 -25.81
CA VAL A 285 -1.10 10.56 -25.16
C VAL A 285 -0.12 10.01 -26.20
N CYS A 286 -0.60 9.42 -27.30
CA CYS A 286 0.25 8.98 -28.41
C CYS A 286 1.13 10.11 -28.95
N ARG A 287 0.54 11.27 -29.21
CA ARG A 287 1.27 12.42 -29.78
C ARG A 287 2.35 12.93 -28.82
N TYR A 288 2.06 12.96 -27.52
CA TYR A 288 3.04 13.33 -26.50
C TYR A 288 4.22 12.36 -26.48
N LEU A 289 3.95 11.05 -26.44
CA LEU A 289 4.98 10.01 -26.40
C LEU A 289 5.82 9.98 -27.69
N GLU A 290 5.21 10.20 -28.87
CA GLU A 290 5.95 10.29 -30.14
C GLU A 290 6.89 11.51 -30.19
N GLN A 291 6.58 12.58 -29.45
CA GLN A 291 7.39 13.81 -29.40
C GLN A 291 8.48 13.76 -28.33
N HIS A 292 8.19 13.19 -27.16
CA HIS A 292 9.10 13.19 -26.01
C HIS A 292 9.89 11.88 -25.84
N GLU A 293 9.38 10.75 -26.34
CA GLU A 293 9.98 9.42 -26.18
C GLU A 293 9.87 8.57 -27.47
N PRO A 294 10.58 8.94 -28.56
CA PRO A 294 10.41 8.30 -29.87
C PRO A 294 10.80 6.82 -29.93
N THR A 295 11.56 6.33 -28.95
CA THR A 295 11.96 4.91 -28.82
C THR A 295 10.99 4.09 -27.95
N ASN A 296 10.00 4.71 -27.32
CA ASN A 296 9.02 4.02 -26.50
C ASN A 296 8.06 3.21 -27.40
N PRO A 297 7.82 1.90 -27.15
CA PRO A 297 6.90 1.08 -27.94
C PRO A 297 5.42 1.38 -27.69
N ALA A 298 5.07 2.13 -26.64
CA ALA A 298 3.70 2.41 -26.23
C ALA A 298 2.82 3.08 -27.30
N PRO A 299 3.29 4.06 -28.11
CA PRO A 299 2.47 4.66 -29.17
C PRO A 299 1.96 3.65 -30.19
N LEU A 300 2.77 2.64 -30.54
CA LEU A 300 2.36 1.59 -31.48
C LEU A 300 1.23 0.73 -30.92
N LEU A 301 1.30 0.39 -29.63
CA LEU A 301 0.27 -0.40 -28.95
C LEU A 301 -1.02 0.39 -28.75
N ILE A 302 -0.93 1.67 -28.38
CA ILE A 302 -2.08 2.54 -28.19
C ILE A 302 -2.81 2.78 -29.52
N ARG A 303 -2.09 3.01 -30.62
CA ARG A 303 -2.70 3.12 -31.96
C ARG A 303 -3.44 1.84 -32.37
N ARG A 304 -2.89 0.68 -32.02
CA ARG A 304 -3.56 -0.60 -32.25
C ARG A 304 -4.84 -0.73 -31.41
N ALA A 305 -4.79 -0.32 -30.14
CA ALA A 305 -5.95 -0.30 -29.26
C ALA A 305 -7.05 0.66 -29.78
N ILE A 306 -6.69 1.85 -30.26
CA ILE A 306 -7.63 2.80 -30.89
C ILE A 306 -8.35 2.16 -32.06
N LYS A 307 -7.61 1.50 -32.97
CA LYS A 307 -8.20 0.83 -34.13
C LYS A 307 -9.16 -0.29 -33.74
N VAL A 308 -8.80 -1.12 -32.75
CA VAL A 308 -9.67 -2.17 -32.21
C VAL A 308 -10.93 -1.57 -31.58
N MET A 309 -10.80 -0.43 -30.90
CA MET A 309 -11.93 0.33 -30.35
C MET A 309 -12.80 1.02 -31.41
N GLU A 310 -12.57 0.86 -32.70
CA GLU A 310 -13.50 1.31 -33.75
C GLU A 310 -14.12 0.16 -34.54
N MET A 311 -13.61 -1.06 -34.34
CA MET A 311 -14.05 -2.26 -35.05
C MET A 311 -15.19 -2.96 -34.31
N ARG A 312 -16.08 -3.63 -35.06
CA ARG A 312 -17.08 -4.55 -34.47
C ARG A 312 -16.37 -5.85 -34.09
N PHE A 313 -16.86 -6.52 -33.05
CA PHE A 313 -16.23 -7.73 -32.47
C PHE A 313 -15.86 -8.80 -33.52
N MET A 314 -16.75 -9.08 -34.47
CA MET A 314 -16.49 -10.06 -35.54
C MET A 314 -15.37 -9.63 -36.51
N ASP A 315 -15.15 -8.32 -36.68
CA ASP A 315 -14.07 -7.78 -37.51
C ASP A 315 -12.72 -7.84 -36.76
N ILE A 316 -12.73 -7.79 -35.42
CA ILE A 316 -11.55 -7.95 -34.55
C ILE A 316 -11.05 -9.39 -34.59
N VAL A 317 -11.95 -10.37 -34.47
CA VAL A 317 -11.58 -11.80 -34.50
C VAL A 317 -10.98 -12.19 -35.85
N ARG A 318 -11.52 -11.70 -36.96
CA ARG A 318 -10.95 -11.90 -38.32
C ARG A 318 -9.55 -11.32 -38.49
N HIS A 319 -9.22 -10.23 -37.78
CA HIS A 319 -7.94 -9.53 -37.92
C HIS A 319 -6.85 -10.05 -36.97
N MET A 320 -7.21 -10.66 -35.85
CA MET A 320 -6.26 -11.08 -34.81
C MET A 320 -6.00 -12.59 -34.77
N ALA A 321 -6.96 -13.42 -35.17
CA ALA A 321 -6.82 -14.87 -35.16
C ALA A 321 -7.76 -15.51 -36.20
N PRO A 322 -7.37 -15.57 -37.49
CA PRO A 322 -8.25 -16.11 -38.54
C PRO A 322 -8.69 -17.56 -38.28
N ASP A 323 -7.87 -18.37 -37.59
CA ASP A 323 -8.19 -19.77 -37.25
C ASP A 323 -9.09 -19.92 -36.01
N GLY A 324 -9.27 -18.87 -35.20
CA GLY A 324 -10.11 -18.87 -33.99
C GLY A 324 -11.59 -18.53 -34.23
N LEU A 325 -11.95 -18.19 -35.47
CA LEU A 325 -13.29 -17.73 -35.84
C LEU A 325 -14.36 -18.80 -35.56
N ASN A 326 -14.03 -20.07 -35.78
CA ASN A 326 -14.93 -21.21 -35.56
C ASN A 326 -15.22 -21.45 -34.07
N GLN A 327 -14.26 -21.17 -33.19
CA GLN A 327 -14.43 -21.29 -31.73
C GLN A 327 -15.20 -20.12 -31.15
N ALA A 328 -15.03 -18.90 -31.69
CA ALA A 328 -15.82 -17.74 -31.30
C ALA A 328 -17.30 -17.87 -31.73
N MET A 329 -17.56 -18.44 -32.92
CA MET A 329 -18.94 -18.75 -33.36
C MET A 329 -19.60 -19.82 -32.50
N PHE A 330 -18.84 -20.82 -32.04
CA PHE A 330 -19.35 -21.88 -31.15
C PHE A 330 -19.76 -21.35 -29.76
N ILE A 331 -19.08 -20.32 -29.24
CA ILE A 331 -19.43 -19.69 -27.95
C ILE A 331 -20.64 -18.75 -28.09
N ALA A 332 -20.89 -18.22 -29.30
CA ALA A 332 -21.92 -17.21 -29.54
C ALA A 332 -23.31 -17.76 -29.91
N ASP A 333 -23.46 -19.08 -30.05
CA ASP A 333 -24.73 -19.82 -30.25
C ASP A 333 -25.77 -19.09 -31.11
N ALA A 334 -25.39 -18.79 -32.36
CA ALA A 334 -26.35 -18.54 -33.43
C ALA A 334 -26.49 -19.84 -34.24
N GLU A 335 -27.66 -20.48 -34.15
CA GLU A 335 -28.00 -21.62 -35.00
C GLU A 335 -27.72 -21.30 -36.48
N PRO A 336 -27.22 -22.27 -37.27
CA PRO A 336 -27.17 -22.12 -38.72
C PRO A 336 -28.60 -22.12 -39.24
N SER A 337 -29.08 -20.96 -39.72
CA SER A 337 -30.27 -20.93 -40.56
C SER A 337 -29.94 -21.60 -41.90
N ASP A 338 -30.40 -22.85 -42.06
CA ASP A 338 -30.52 -23.50 -43.36
C ASP A 338 -31.47 -22.68 -44.26
N SER A 339 -30.94 -22.14 -45.37
CA SER A 339 -31.54 -22.06 -46.72
C SER A 339 -30.73 -21.14 -47.63
#